data_AF-A0A9E2A284-F1
#
_entry.id   AF-A0A9E2A284-F1
#
_cell.length_a   1.000
_cell.length_b   1.000
_cell.length_c   1.000
_cell.angle_alpha   90.00
_cell.angle_beta   90.00
_cell.angle_gamma   90.00
#
_symmetry.space_group_name_H-M   'P 1'
#
loop_
_entity.id
_entity.type
_entity.pdbx_description
1 polymer ?
#
loop_
_entity_poly.entity_id
_entity_poly.type
_entity_poly.pdbx_seq_one_letter_code
_entity_poly.pdbx_strand_id
1 'polypeptide(L)'
;MSKKITRQDLSDAAEKYKNWGKWGPDDEIGTLNFTEPEDIIAAAQLIKKGKVISLALNFDSSGPQGAKTKYPAMGRTNPIHTMLRTGTDAYSGVLDKRGIRAADDMVTMPLQCGTQWDGLGHVFYEDTMWNGYDVREVTSAGAQKCGIEKTKNKMVGRGILLDIPRTKGVERLDDGYGITCQDLDDAAKNHGIE
;
A
#
# COMPACT_ATOMS: atom_id res chain seq x y z
N MET A 1 -29.43 -10.65 -14.72
CA MET A 1 -28.95 -10.79 -13.33
C MET A 1 -27.58 -11.43 -13.40
N SER A 2 -26.56 -10.86 -12.74
CA SER A 2 -25.22 -11.46 -12.70
C SER A 2 -25.28 -12.81 -11.97
N LYS A 3 -24.51 -13.79 -12.43
CA LYS A 3 -24.36 -15.09 -11.76
C LYS A 3 -23.88 -14.84 -10.31
N LYS A 4 -24.53 -15.48 -9.34
CA LYS A 4 -24.07 -15.45 -7.94
C LYS A 4 -22.77 -16.24 -7.84
N ILE A 5 -21.70 -15.60 -7.38
CA ILE A 5 -20.39 -16.23 -7.14
C ILE A 5 -20.55 -17.25 -5.99
N THR A 6 -20.03 -18.46 -6.20
CA THR A 6 -19.99 -19.54 -5.21
C THR A 6 -18.57 -19.74 -4.66
N ARG A 7 -18.43 -20.52 -3.58
CA ARG A 7 -17.10 -20.92 -3.08
C ARG A 7 -16.31 -21.75 -4.11
N GLN A 8 -16.99 -22.55 -4.91
CA GLN A 8 -16.33 -23.31 -5.98
C GLN A 8 -15.76 -22.37 -7.03
N ASP A 9 -16.52 -21.35 -7.45
CA ASP A 9 -16.01 -20.35 -8.41
C ASP A 9 -14.74 -19.64 -7.88
N LEU A 10 -14.67 -19.38 -6.56
CA LEU A 10 -13.48 -18.79 -5.93
C LEU A 10 -12.30 -19.77 -5.90
N SER A 11 -12.54 -21.04 -5.55
CA SER A 11 -11.50 -22.07 -5.53
C SER A 11 -10.93 -22.32 -6.94
N ASP A 12 -11.80 -22.47 -7.93
CA ASP A 12 -11.41 -22.64 -9.33
C ASP A 12 -10.61 -21.45 -9.84
N ALA A 13 -10.99 -20.22 -9.47
CA ALA A 13 -10.26 -19.00 -9.82
C ALA A 13 -8.90 -18.92 -9.12
N ALA A 14 -8.83 -19.25 -7.83
CA ALA A 14 -7.58 -19.26 -7.08
C ALA A 14 -6.58 -20.26 -7.69
N GLU A 15 -7.03 -21.47 -8.03
CA GLU A 15 -6.17 -22.48 -8.67
C GLU A 15 -5.74 -22.03 -10.08
N LYS A 16 -6.67 -21.49 -10.87
CA LYS A 16 -6.39 -21.08 -12.25
C LYS A 16 -5.45 -19.88 -12.35
N TYR A 17 -5.54 -18.92 -11.42
CA TYR A 17 -4.88 -17.61 -11.53
C TYR A 17 -3.74 -17.39 -10.53
N LYS A 18 -3.44 -18.36 -9.65
CA LYS A 18 -2.26 -18.24 -8.75
C LYS A 18 -0.96 -18.17 -9.56
N ASN A 19 -0.02 -17.38 -9.06
CA ASN A 19 1.35 -17.28 -9.58
C ASN A 19 2.37 -18.03 -8.72
N TRP A 20 1.92 -18.97 -7.87
CA TRP A 20 2.83 -19.70 -6.97
C TRP A 20 3.85 -20.51 -7.76
N GLY A 21 5.09 -20.51 -7.28
CA GLY A 21 6.25 -21.16 -7.92
C GLY A 21 6.81 -20.41 -9.13
N LYS A 22 6.18 -19.33 -9.61
CA LYS A 22 6.63 -18.59 -10.81
C LYS A 22 8.06 -18.06 -10.69
N TRP A 23 8.44 -17.61 -9.49
CA TRP A 23 9.79 -17.11 -9.18
C TRP A 23 10.55 -18.04 -8.23
N GLY A 24 10.14 -19.31 -8.16
CA GLY A 24 10.71 -20.32 -7.28
C GLY A 24 9.90 -20.57 -6.00
N PRO A 25 10.15 -21.69 -5.33
CA PRO A 25 9.40 -22.12 -4.14
C PRO A 25 9.68 -21.25 -2.90
N ASP A 26 10.79 -20.52 -2.90
CA ASP A 26 11.21 -19.66 -1.79
C ASP A 26 10.94 -18.16 -2.04
N ASP A 27 10.18 -17.82 -3.09
CA ASP A 27 9.84 -16.43 -3.39
C ASP A 27 8.89 -15.84 -2.34
N GLU A 28 9.22 -14.63 -1.89
CA GLU A 28 8.49 -13.89 -0.86
C GLU A 28 8.06 -12.49 -1.30
N ILE A 29 8.35 -12.09 -2.54
CA ILE A 29 8.08 -10.72 -3.04
C ILE A 29 7.15 -10.67 -4.26
N GLY A 30 6.79 -11.81 -4.84
CA GLY A 30 5.74 -11.93 -5.84
C GLY A 30 5.95 -11.06 -7.07
N THR A 31 4.92 -10.31 -7.47
CA THR A 31 4.95 -9.52 -8.72
C THR A 31 5.99 -8.40 -8.73
N LEU A 32 6.60 -8.06 -7.59
CA LEU A 32 7.76 -7.15 -7.57
C LEU A 32 8.99 -7.73 -8.27
N ASN A 33 9.04 -9.04 -8.48
CA ASN A 33 10.04 -9.69 -9.33
C ASN A 33 9.91 -9.31 -10.81
N PHE A 34 8.82 -8.67 -11.25
CA PHE A 34 8.76 -8.13 -12.61
C PHE A 34 9.57 -6.85 -12.77
N THR A 35 9.94 -6.19 -11.68
CA THR A 35 10.73 -4.94 -11.74
C THR A 35 12.21 -5.29 -11.77
N GLU A 36 12.82 -5.08 -12.93
CA GLU A 36 14.24 -5.28 -13.18
C GLU A 36 15.02 -3.96 -13.12
N PRO A 37 16.37 -4.00 -12.96
CA PRO A 37 17.18 -2.79 -12.92
C PRO A 37 16.99 -1.88 -14.15
N GLU A 38 16.76 -2.45 -15.32
CA GLU A 38 16.54 -1.73 -16.57
C GLU A 38 15.22 -0.93 -16.54
N ASP A 39 14.19 -1.44 -15.87
CA ASP A 39 12.91 -0.73 -15.71
C ASP A 39 13.07 0.51 -14.85
N ILE A 40 13.92 0.45 -13.82
CA ILE A 40 14.24 1.59 -12.96
C ILE A 40 14.97 2.67 -13.77
N ILE A 41 15.95 2.26 -14.58
CA ILE A 41 16.70 3.16 -15.46
C ILE A 41 15.75 3.81 -16.47
N ALA A 42 14.87 3.02 -17.10
CA ALA A 42 13.87 3.53 -18.04
C ALA A 42 12.89 4.50 -17.38
N ALA A 43 12.43 4.20 -16.16
CA ALA A 43 11.57 5.09 -15.38
C ALA A 43 12.25 6.42 -15.06
N ALA A 44 13.54 6.40 -14.70
CA ALA A 44 14.31 7.61 -14.44
C ALA A 44 14.38 8.54 -15.66
N GLN A 45 14.37 7.99 -16.89
CA GLN A 45 14.33 8.79 -18.12
C GLN A 45 13.04 9.60 -18.28
N LEU A 46 11.96 9.28 -17.55
CA LEU A 46 10.70 10.03 -17.59
C LEU A 46 10.79 11.38 -16.86
N ILE A 47 11.81 11.58 -16.01
CA ILE A 47 12.02 12.83 -15.27
C ILE A 47 12.55 13.90 -16.23
N LYS A 48 11.63 14.70 -16.79
CA LYS A 48 11.99 15.80 -17.71
C LYS A 48 11.83 17.20 -17.13
N LYS A 49 10.96 17.37 -16.12
CA LYS A 49 10.56 18.68 -15.59
C LYS A 49 10.88 18.88 -14.11
N GLY A 50 11.37 17.85 -13.41
CA GLY A 50 11.64 17.90 -11.97
C GLY A 50 10.41 18.18 -11.10
N LYS A 51 9.18 17.99 -11.61
CA LYS A 51 7.95 18.14 -10.83
C LYS A 51 7.81 16.95 -9.87
N VAL A 52 7.59 17.26 -8.60
CA VAL A 52 7.36 16.26 -7.54
C VAL A 52 5.93 16.44 -7.03
N ILE A 53 5.20 15.33 -6.93
CA ILE A 53 3.83 15.29 -6.42
C ILE A 53 3.80 14.24 -5.30
N SER A 54 3.43 14.65 -4.10
CA SER A 54 3.18 13.71 -3.01
C SER A 54 1.89 12.94 -3.30
N LEU A 55 1.95 11.61 -3.19
CA LEU A 55 0.79 10.71 -3.22
C LEU A 55 0.36 10.28 -1.82
N ALA A 56 0.94 10.90 -0.78
CA ALA A 56 0.63 10.62 0.61
C ALA A 56 -0.44 11.58 1.13
N LEU A 57 -1.40 11.03 1.89
CA LEU A 57 -2.20 11.82 2.81
C LEU A 57 -1.31 12.33 3.96
N ASN A 58 -1.74 13.41 4.60
CA ASN A 58 -1.13 13.82 5.87
C ASN A 58 -1.32 12.72 6.90
N PHE A 59 -0.23 12.40 7.60
CA PHE A 59 -0.23 11.36 8.61
C PHE A 59 -0.49 12.00 9.98
N ASP A 60 -1.76 12.36 10.18
CA ASP A 60 -2.24 13.08 11.35
C ASP A 60 -3.48 12.41 11.96
N SER A 61 -3.98 12.99 13.06
CA SER A 61 -5.12 12.48 13.82
C SER A 61 -6.48 12.61 13.13
N SER A 62 -6.54 13.21 11.93
CA SER A 62 -7.75 13.53 11.18
C SER A 62 -7.89 12.78 9.85
N GLY A 63 -6.98 11.87 9.54
CA GLY A 63 -7.04 11.01 8.37
C GLY A 63 -8.31 10.14 8.32
N PRO A 64 -8.70 9.65 7.13
CA PRO A 64 -9.85 8.79 6.97
C PRO A 64 -9.62 7.43 7.64
N GLN A 65 -10.35 7.13 8.71
CA GLN A 65 -10.36 5.81 9.35
C GLN A 65 -11.71 5.14 9.14
N GLY A 66 -11.68 4.02 8.42
CA GLY A 66 -12.85 3.21 8.13
C GLY A 66 -13.44 3.49 6.75
N ALA A 67 -13.66 2.43 5.98
CA ALA A 67 -14.60 2.47 4.87
C ALA A 67 -16.03 2.30 5.42
N LYS A 68 -17.06 2.72 4.68
CA LYS A 68 -18.46 2.36 4.98
C LYS A 68 -18.63 0.85 4.79
N THR A 69 -18.18 0.07 5.75
CA THR A 69 -18.27 -1.39 5.72
C THR A 69 -19.11 -1.86 6.90
N LYS A 70 -19.84 -2.93 6.69
CA LYS A 70 -20.56 -3.66 7.75
C LYS A 70 -19.62 -4.34 8.75
N TYR A 71 -18.32 -4.39 8.46
CA TYR A 71 -17.29 -4.92 9.35
C TYR A 71 -16.74 -3.80 10.22
N PRO A 72 -16.56 -4.03 11.53
CA PRO A 72 -15.99 -3.03 12.43
C PRO A 72 -14.59 -2.64 11.96
N ALA A 73 -14.23 -1.37 12.10
CA ALA A 73 -12.85 -0.93 11.95
C ALA A 73 -12.03 -1.67 13.01
N MET A 74 -11.34 -2.74 12.60
CA MET A 74 -10.68 -3.69 13.50
C MET A 74 -9.48 -3.07 14.21
N GLY A 75 -9.72 -2.18 15.18
CA GLY A 75 -8.67 -1.52 15.96
C GLY A 75 -7.80 -0.52 15.18
N ARG A 76 -8.19 -0.13 13.95
CA ARG A 76 -7.47 0.90 13.20
C ARG A 76 -7.79 2.28 13.77
N THR A 77 -6.77 3.02 14.12
CA THR A 77 -6.84 4.41 14.61
C THR A 77 -5.92 5.28 13.76
N ASN A 78 -6.20 6.59 13.71
CA ASN A 78 -5.25 7.54 13.14
C ASN A 78 -3.92 7.52 13.93
N PRO A 79 -2.80 7.96 13.32
CA PRO A 79 -1.54 8.17 14.01
C PRO A 79 -1.69 9.03 15.26
N ILE A 80 -1.03 8.61 16.34
CA ILE A 80 -0.93 9.37 17.59
C ILE A 80 0.48 9.94 17.67
N HIS A 81 0.61 11.23 17.38
CA HIS A 81 1.87 11.98 17.48
C HIS A 81 2.01 12.59 18.88
N THR A 82 3.16 12.35 19.52
CA THR A 82 3.47 12.86 20.85
C THR A 82 4.84 13.51 20.85
N MET A 83 4.93 14.76 21.31
CA MET A 83 6.23 15.39 21.55
C MET A 83 6.87 14.80 22.81
N LEU A 84 8.11 14.34 22.69
CA LEU A 84 8.95 13.92 23.82
C LEU A 84 9.72 15.10 24.41
N ARG A 85 10.05 16.09 23.57
CA ARG A 85 10.68 17.36 23.95
C ARG A 85 10.16 18.47 23.06
N THR A 86 9.92 19.63 23.65
CA THR A 86 9.43 20.79 22.90
C THR A 86 10.38 21.98 23.01
N GLY A 87 10.27 22.91 22.06
CA GLY A 87 10.96 24.20 22.15
C GLY A 87 10.54 25.02 23.38
N THR A 88 9.34 24.79 23.93
CA THR A 88 8.87 25.44 25.15
C THR A 88 9.68 25.00 26.36
N ASP A 89 9.98 23.70 26.47
CA ASP A 89 10.84 23.16 27.52
C ASP A 89 12.24 23.78 27.43
N ALA A 90 12.81 23.79 26.22
CA ALA A 90 14.11 24.39 25.95
C ALA A 90 14.17 25.88 26.28
N TYR A 91 13.15 26.64 25.90
CA TYR A 91 13.04 28.06 26.19
C TYR A 91 12.91 28.33 27.70
N SER A 92 12.25 27.44 28.44
CA SER A 92 12.15 27.51 29.90
C SER A 92 13.46 27.15 30.63
N GLY A 93 14.51 26.78 29.90
CA GLY A 93 15.84 26.43 30.40
C GLY A 93 16.08 24.93 30.59
N VAL A 94 15.09 24.09 30.28
CA VAL A 94 15.25 22.62 30.34
C VAL A 94 16.09 22.16 29.15
N LEU A 95 17.22 21.50 29.39
CA LEU A 95 18.17 21.04 28.35
C LEU A 95 18.84 22.16 27.53
N ASP A 96 18.88 23.40 28.02
CA ASP A 96 19.53 24.54 27.33
C ASP A 96 21.04 24.61 27.63
N LYS A 97 21.79 23.59 27.21
CA LYS A 97 23.24 23.56 27.38
C LYS A 97 23.93 24.12 26.13
N ARG A 98 24.68 25.22 26.30
CA ARG A 98 25.44 25.90 25.22
C ARG A 98 24.57 26.50 24.11
N GLY A 99 23.29 26.76 24.37
CA GLY A 99 22.37 27.34 23.39
C GLY A 99 21.94 26.38 22.28
N ILE A 100 22.21 25.08 22.42
CA ILE A 100 21.72 24.05 21.49
C ILE A 100 20.40 23.52 22.01
N ARG A 101 19.33 23.68 21.22
CA ARG A 101 17.95 23.34 21.59
C ARG A 101 17.39 22.37 20.57
N ALA A 102 16.61 21.40 21.03
CA ALA A 102 16.03 20.36 20.20
C ALA A 102 14.58 20.08 20.60
N ALA A 103 13.82 19.55 19.65
CA ALA A 103 12.52 18.95 19.88
C ALA A 103 12.59 17.52 19.34
N ASP A 104 12.02 16.58 20.09
CA ASP A 104 11.97 15.16 19.74
C ASP A 104 10.52 14.70 19.87
N ASP A 105 10.12 13.73 19.08
CA ASP A 105 8.76 13.21 19.04
C ASP A 105 8.71 11.69 18.83
N MET A 106 7.50 11.15 18.96
CA MET A 106 7.17 9.74 18.79
C MET A 106 5.82 9.64 18.09
N VAL A 107 5.68 8.61 17.25
CA VAL A 107 4.40 8.22 16.67
C VAL A 107 4.04 6.78 17.03
N THR A 108 2.81 6.57 17.48
CA THR A 108 2.20 5.24 17.63
C THR A 108 1.07 5.12 16.61
N MET A 109 1.13 4.11 15.75
CA MET A 109 0.17 3.96 14.67
C MET A 109 0.04 2.50 14.20
N PRO A 110 -1.16 2.08 13.73
CA PRO A 110 -1.27 0.91 12.87
C PRO A 110 -0.52 1.17 11.55
N LEU A 111 0.14 0.17 10.97
CA LEU A 111 0.79 0.34 9.66
C LEU A 111 -0.22 0.49 8.51
N GLN A 112 -1.50 0.20 8.76
CA GLN A 112 -2.61 0.30 7.80
C GLN A 112 -3.55 1.48 8.10
N CYS A 113 -3.02 2.62 8.58
CA CYS A 113 -3.81 3.79 8.97
C CYS A 113 -3.74 4.99 8.00
N GLY A 114 -3.13 4.84 6.83
CA GLY A 114 -3.02 5.94 5.86
C GLY A 114 -2.49 5.46 4.51
N THR A 115 -1.82 6.34 3.76
CA THR A 115 -1.14 5.91 2.53
C THR A 115 -0.12 4.83 2.86
N GLN A 116 -0.25 3.65 2.25
CA GLN A 116 0.41 2.43 2.70
C GLN A 116 0.75 1.49 1.54
N TRP A 117 1.61 0.52 1.84
CA TRP A 117 1.77 -0.72 1.10
C TRP A 117 1.40 -1.90 2.00
N ASP A 118 0.66 -2.85 1.45
CA ASP A 118 0.34 -4.10 2.14
C ASP A 118 1.30 -5.19 1.67
N GLY A 119 2.05 -5.77 2.62
CA GLY A 119 2.92 -6.91 2.34
C GLY A 119 2.12 -8.15 1.97
N LEU A 120 2.75 -9.10 1.27
CA LEU A 120 2.09 -10.34 0.85
C LEU A 120 1.66 -11.24 2.02
N GLY A 121 2.18 -10.99 3.23
CA GLY A 121 1.69 -11.57 4.49
C GLY A 121 0.51 -10.83 5.14
N HIS A 122 -0.15 -9.86 4.47
CA HIS A 122 -1.25 -9.09 5.06
C HIS A 122 -2.62 -9.79 4.95
N VAL A 123 -2.89 -10.44 3.81
CA VAL A 123 -4.20 -11.05 3.49
C VAL A 123 -3.99 -12.48 3.02
N PHE A 124 -4.87 -13.36 3.48
CA PHE A 124 -4.77 -14.81 3.26
C PHE A 124 -6.02 -15.33 2.55
N TYR A 125 -5.87 -16.47 1.89
CA TYR A 125 -6.99 -17.25 1.39
C TYR A 125 -6.93 -18.65 2.02
N GLU A 126 -7.99 -18.98 2.77
CA GLU A 126 -8.00 -20.17 3.64
C GLU A 126 -6.78 -20.18 4.57
N ASP A 127 -6.04 -21.27 4.61
CA ASP A 127 -4.86 -21.45 5.47
C ASP A 127 -3.54 -21.11 4.76
N THR A 128 -3.61 -20.38 3.64
CA THR A 128 -2.43 -20.07 2.81
C THR A 128 -2.24 -18.59 2.49
N MET A 129 -0.97 -18.20 2.43
CA MET A 129 -0.49 -16.90 1.99
C MET A 129 0.10 -17.00 0.57
N TRP A 130 0.76 -15.93 0.12
CA TRP A 130 1.59 -15.96 -1.09
C TRP A 130 2.50 -17.20 -1.12
N ASN A 131 2.67 -17.75 -2.33
CA ASN A 131 3.49 -18.92 -2.62
C ASN A 131 3.16 -20.21 -1.84
N GLY A 132 1.98 -20.28 -1.22
CA GLY A 132 1.56 -21.44 -0.44
C GLY A 132 2.14 -21.50 0.96
N TYR A 133 2.76 -20.42 1.45
CA TYR A 133 3.18 -20.36 2.84
C TYR A 133 1.97 -20.47 3.77
N ASP A 134 2.16 -21.17 4.89
CA ASP A 134 1.13 -21.33 5.90
C ASP A 134 0.86 -20.00 6.61
N VAL A 135 -0.41 -19.68 6.87
CA VAL A 135 -0.81 -18.44 7.56
C VAL A 135 -0.19 -18.29 8.97
N ARG A 136 0.22 -19.40 9.59
CA ARG A 136 0.88 -19.43 10.90
C ARG A 136 2.30 -18.86 10.88
N GLU A 137 2.88 -18.60 9.71
CA GLU A 137 4.15 -17.85 9.57
C GLU A 137 4.00 -16.37 9.94
N VAL A 138 2.77 -15.87 10.08
CA VAL A 138 2.49 -14.55 10.66
C VAL A 138 2.11 -14.73 12.12
N THR A 139 3.03 -14.33 13.00
CA THR A 139 2.90 -14.48 14.45
C THR A 139 2.87 -13.12 15.14
N SER A 140 2.76 -13.12 16.47
CA SER A 140 2.92 -11.90 17.28
C SER A 140 4.32 -11.27 17.17
N ALA A 141 5.32 -12.03 16.72
CA ALA A 141 6.66 -11.51 16.42
C ALA A 141 6.78 -10.90 15.01
N GLY A 142 5.69 -10.89 14.22
CA GLY A 142 5.65 -10.40 12.85
C GLY A 142 5.58 -11.51 11.80
N ALA A 143 5.60 -11.09 10.54
CA ALA A 143 5.55 -11.97 9.37
C ALA A 143 6.94 -12.56 9.09
N GLN A 144 7.12 -13.85 9.40
CA GLN A 144 8.38 -14.56 9.15
C GLN A 144 8.59 -14.77 7.64
N LYS A 145 7.48 -15.06 6.95
CA LYS A 145 7.39 -15.11 5.49
C LYS A 145 6.62 -13.91 4.93
N CYS A 146 7.02 -13.43 3.76
CA CYS A 146 6.33 -12.37 3.02
C CYS A 146 6.24 -11.02 3.77
N GLY A 147 7.19 -10.77 4.67
CA GLY A 147 7.36 -9.51 5.38
C GLY A 147 7.73 -8.36 4.43
N ILE A 148 7.21 -7.17 4.71
CA ILE A 148 7.37 -5.99 3.83
C ILE A 148 8.85 -5.57 3.67
N GLU A 149 9.70 -5.87 4.65
CA GLU A 149 11.14 -5.59 4.60
C GLU A 149 11.85 -6.28 3.44
N LYS A 150 11.29 -7.37 2.92
CA LYS A 150 11.83 -8.12 1.76
C LYS A 150 11.67 -7.35 0.46
N THR A 151 10.72 -6.41 0.41
CA THR A 151 10.40 -5.61 -0.78
C THR A 151 11.19 -4.31 -0.89
N LYS A 152 11.99 -3.96 0.12
CA LYS A 152 12.60 -2.62 0.31
C LYS A 152 13.40 -2.08 -0.90
N ASN A 153 13.95 -2.95 -1.73
CA ASN A 153 14.77 -2.58 -2.89
C ASN A 153 14.01 -2.68 -4.23
N LYS A 154 12.70 -2.94 -4.20
CA LYS A 154 11.88 -3.20 -5.40
C LYS A 154 10.71 -2.23 -5.58
N MET A 155 10.56 -1.23 -4.71
CA MET A 155 9.46 -0.24 -4.75
C MET A 155 9.81 1.04 -5.52
N VAL A 156 10.75 0.96 -6.47
CA VAL A 156 11.15 2.08 -7.33
C VAL A 156 10.98 1.63 -8.77
N GLY A 157 10.34 2.45 -9.61
CA GLY A 157 10.09 2.10 -10.99
C GLY A 157 9.11 3.07 -11.66
N ARG A 158 8.50 2.62 -12.76
CA ARG A 158 7.53 3.40 -13.54
C ARG A 158 6.14 3.31 -12.90
N GLY A 159 5.57 4.46 -12.54
CA GLY A 159 4.16 4.58 -12.17
C GLY A 159 3.31 5.08 -13.34
N ILE A 160 2.07 4.60 -13.43
CA ILE A 160 1.07 5.05 -14.41
C ILE A 160 -0.20 5.41 -13.65
N LEU A 161 -0.73 6.62 -13.90
CA LEU A 161 -2.02 7.05 -13.36
C LEU A 161 -3.10 6.83 -14.43
N LEU A 162 -4.05 5.94 -14.14
CA LEU A 162 -5.25 5.75 -14.94
C LEU A 162 -6.43 6.47 -14.28
N ASP A 163 -6.77 7.65 -14.80
CA ASP A 163 -7.87 8.48 -14.28
C ASP A 163 -9.22 7.99 -14.82
N ILE A 164 -9.86 7.06 -14.09
CA ILE A 164 -11.12 6.42 -14.49
C ILE A 164 -12.31 7.40 -14.52
N PRO A 165 -12.55 8.26 -13.50
CA PRO A 165 -13.61 9.26 -13.55
C PRO A 165 -13.51 10.14 -14.79
N ARG A 166 -12.29 10.64 -15.10
CA ARG A 166 -12.06 11.48 -16.27
C ARG A 166 -12.32 10.76 -17.58
N THR A 167 -11.87 9.51 -17.71
CA THR A 167 -12.17 8.66 -18.88
C THR A 167 -13.68 8.51 -19.10
N LYS A 168 -14.46 8.44 -18.01
CA LYS A 168 -15.92 8.35 -18.05
C LYS A 168 -16.64 9.70 -18.17
N GLY A 169 -15.92 10.82 -18.20
CA GLY A 169 -16.49 12.15 -18.27
C GLY A 169 -17.26 12.58 -17.02
N VAL A 170 -16.94 12.01 -15.86
CA VAL A 170 -17.57 12.33 -14.57
C VAL A 170 -16.55 12.91 -13.59
N GLU A 171 -17.01 13.76 -12.68
CA GLU A 171 -16.15 14.34 -11.63
C GLU A 171 -15.71 13.28 -10.61
N ARG A 172 -16.59 12.32 -10.30
CA ARG A 172 -16.34 11.20 -9.38
C ARG A 172 -17.21 10.00 -9.75
N LEU A 173 -16.78 8.81 -9.34
CA LEU A 173 -17.59 7.59 -9.46
C LEU A 173 -18.66 7.53 -8.36
N ASP A 174 -19.74 6.82 -8.64
CA ASP A 174 -20.77 6.52 -7.63
C ASP A 174 -20.24 5.59 -6.53
N ASP A 175 -20.82 5.70 -5.33
CA ASP A 175 -20.47 4.83 -4.20
C ASP A 175 -20.73 3.36 -4.56
N GLY A 176 -19.74 2.49 -4.30
CA GLY A 176 -19.80 1.07 -4.64
C GLY A 176 -19.65 0.74 -6.13
N TYR A 177 -19.31 1.70 -7.00
CA TYR A 177 -18.98 1.39 -8.40
C TYR A 177 -17.78 0.43 -8.48
N GLY A 178 -17.99 -0.76 -9.03
CA GLY A 178 -16.94 -1.74 -9.27
C GLY A 178 -16.16 -1.40 -10.53
N ILE A 179 -14.90 -0.99 -10.39
CA ILE A 179 -13.99 -0.76 -11.52
C ILE A 179 -13.72 -2.10 -12.21
N THR A 180 -13.97 -2.16 -13.52
CA THR A 180 -13.82 -3.37 -14.34
C THR A 180 -12.52 -3.37 -15.13
N CYS A 181 -12.12 -4.52 -15.69
CA CYS A 181 -10.97 -4.58 -16.62
C CYS A 181 -11.17 -3.63 -17.82
N GLN A 182 -12.39 -3.57 -18.37
CA GLN A 182 -12.69 -2.67 -19.49
C GLN A 182 -12.48 -1.19 -19.11
N ASP A 183 -12.82 -0.80 -17.87
CA ASP A 183 -12.58 0.57 -17.40
C ASP A 183 -11.08 0.91 -17.38
N LEU A 184 -10.24 -0.07 -17.01
CA LEU A 184 -8.79 0.07 -17.01
C LEU A 184 -8.24 0.16 -18.45
N ASP A 185 -8.71 -0.71 -19.35
CA ASP A 185 -8.30 -0.73 -20.76
C ASP A 185 -8.69 0.57 -21.48
N ASP A 186 -9.93 1.04 -21.27
CA ASP A 186 -10.42 2.29 -21.82
C ASP A 186 -9.62 3.49 -21.30
N ALA A 187 -9.27 3.50 -20.01
CA ALA A 187 -8.46 4.56 -19.45
C ALA A 187 -7.02 4.53 -19.96
N ALA A 188 -6.41 3.35 -20.08
CA ALA A 188 -5.07 3.21 -20.67
C ALA A 188 -5.04 3.77 -22.10
N LYS A 189 -6.01 3.34 -22.93
CA LYS A 189 -6.17 3.84 -24.30
C LYS A 189 -6.40 5.35 -24.36
N ASN A 190 -7.30 5.89 -23.54
CA ASN A 190 -7.59 7.33 -23.52
C ASN A 190 -6.39 8.18 -23.07
N HIS A 191 -5.52 7.63 -22.22
CA HIS A 191 -4.31 8.31 -21.74
C HIS A 191 -3.07 8.05 -22.61
N GLY A 192 -3.23 7.34 -23.74
CA GLY A 192 -2.14 7.02 -24.67
C GLY A 192 -1.09 6.07 -24.06
N ILE A 193 -1.54 5.19 -23.16
CA ILE A 193 -0.73 4.14 -22.57
C ILE A 193 -1.07 2.84 -23.31
N GLU A 194 -0.13 2.33 -24.10
CA GLU A 194 -0.15 0.99 -24.70
C GLU A 194 0.95 0.12 -24.06
#